data_AF-A0A537UYJ9-F1
#
_entry.id   AF-A0A537UYJ9-F1
#
_cell.length_a   1.000
_cell.length_b   1.000
_cell.length_c   1.000
_cell.angle_alpha   90.00
_cell.angle_beta   90.00
_cell.angle_gamma   90.00
#
_symmetry.space_group_name_H-M   'P 1'
#
loop_
_entity.id
_entity.type
_entity.pdbx_description
1 polymer ?
#
loop_
_entity_poly.entity_id
_entity_poly.type
_entity_poly.pdbx_seq_one_letter_code
_entity_poly.pdbx_strand_id
1 'polypeptide(L)'
;MRRFAMVLVALLMAGGPAVADKVDPAVMAMLRDWSLTSPSPSRVVICHGFGCLFRTEIALTSGDHAQMAAIMASGSASPQAERAAIGRTEAWFERRIAPITGTTMRVARAGALIGLAGNRGQFDCIDTTNN
;
A
#
# COMPACT_ATOMS: atom_id res chain seq x y z
N MET A 1 33.89 16.70 -24.98
CA MET A 1 34.24 15.91 -23.78
C MET A 1 33.40 16.24 -22.53
N ARG A 2 33.33 17.49 -22.03
CA ARG A 2 32.55 17.84 -20.80
C ARG A 2 31.07 17.43 -20.81
N ARG A 3 30.38 17.55 -21.95
CA ARG A 3 28.96 17.18 -22.09
C ARG A 3 28.74 15.65 -22.06
N PHE A 4 29.67 14.88 -22.63
CA PHE A 4 29.64 13.41 -22.57
C PHE A 4 29.88 12.89 -21.15
N ALA A 5 30.79 13.51 -20.40
CA ALA A 5 31.04 13.17 -19.00
C ALA A 5 29.82 13.43 -18.10
N MET A 6 29.08 14.53 -18.33
CA MET A 6 27.85 14.82 -17.57
C MET A 6 26.71 13.83 -17.86
N VAL A 7 26.55 13.39 -19.11
CA VAL A 7 25.53 12.39 -19.48
C VAL A 7 25.84 11.02 -18.86
N LEU A 8 27.11 10.60 -18.85
CA LEU A 8 27.52 9.34 -18.21
C LEU A 8 27.27 9.33 -16.70
N VAL A 9 27.55 10.45 -16.02
CA VAL A 9 27.32 10.58 -14.57
C VAL A 9 25.84 10.53 -14.24
N ALA A 10 24.97 11.15 -15.04
CA ALA A 10 23.51 11.10 -14.82
C ALA A 10 22.93 9.68 -15.01
N LEU A 11 23.45 8.91 -15.97
CA LEU A 11 23.03 7.52 -16.20
C LEU A 11 23.47 6.56 -15.08
N LEU A 12 24.58 6.85 -14.39
CA LEU A 12 25.08 6.05 -13.27
C LEU A 12 24.25 6.23 -11.98
N MET A 13 23.56 7.37 -11.81
CA MET A 13 22.77 7.67 -10.61
C MET A 13 21.36 7.05 -10.63
N ALA A 14 20.88 6.56 -11.78
CA ALA A 14 19.52 6.04 -11.93
C ALA A 14 19.37 4.54 -11.57
N GLY A 15 20.46 3.84 -11.22
CA GLY A 15 20.48 2.38 -11.04
C GLY A 15 20.81 1.88 -9.62
N GLY A 16 20.93 2.77 -8.64
CA GLY A 16 21.22 2.36 -7.26
C GLY A 16 20.05 1.58 -6.63
N PRO A 17 20.30 0.55 -5.80
CA PRO A 17 19.23 -0.10 -5.06
C PRO A 17 18.54 0.92 -4.16
N ALA A 18 17.22 0.95 -4.19
CA ALA A 18 16.44 1.76 -3.26
C ALA A 18 16.74 1.27 -1.83
N VAL A 19 17.35 2.12 -1.01
CA VAL A 19 17.51 1.86 0.42
C VAL A 19 16.25 2.35 1.11
N ALA A 20 15.65 1.51 1.96
CA ALA A 20 14.52 1.93 2.78
C ALA A 20 14.96 3.05 3.72
N ASP A 21 14.39 4.25 3.56
CA ASP A 21 14.57 5.36 4.49
C ASP A 21 13.74 5.12 5.76
N LYS A 22 14.01 5.89 6.82
CA LYS A 22 13.23 5.81 8.06
C LYS A 22 11.78 6.19 7.78
N VAL A 23 10.85 5.42 8.35
CA VAL A 23 9.43 5.74 8.31
C VAL A 23 9.20 7.10 8.99
N ASP A 24 8.38 7.95 8.37
CA ASP A 24 8.04 9.28 8.88
C ASP A 24 7.56 9.20 10.36
N PRO A 25 8.06 10.08 11.26
CA PRO A 25 7.66 10.07 12.67
C PRO A 25 6.14 10.19 12.90
N ALA A 26 5.41 10.91 12.04
CA ALA A 26 3.97 11.03 12.09
C ALA A 26 3.27 9.71 11.74
N VAL A 27 3.78 8.98 10.75
CA VAL A 27 3.31 7.62 10.44
C VAL A 27 3.56 6.69 11.62
N MET A 28 4.74 6.76 12.24
CA MET A 28 5.04 5.96 13.43
C MET A 28 4.17 6.33 14.64
N ALA A 29 3.77 7.60 14.79
CA ALA A 29 2.82 8.02 15.82
C ALA A 29 1.42 7.45 15.57
N MET A 30 0.90 7.57 14.34
CA MET A 30 -0.37 6.97 13.94
C MET A 30 -0.41 5.45 14.19
N LEU A 31 0.65 4.72 13.80
CA LEU A 31 0.75 3.29 14.06
C LEU A 31 0.67 2.98 15.56
N ARG A 32 1.35 3.76 16.42
CA ARG A 32 1.27 3.59 17.88
C ARG A 32 -0.13 3.88 18.43
N ASP A 33 -0.78 4.96 17.98
CA ASP A 33 -2.13 5.32 18.41
C ASP A 33 -3.14 4.21 18.08
N TRP A 34 -2.96 3.52 16.95
CA TRP A 34 -3.78 2.37 16.58
C TRP A 34 -3.26 1.03 17.10
N SER A 35 -2.23 1.02 17.96
CA SER A 35 -1.62 -0.20 18.50
C SER A 35 -1.16 -1.18 17.41
N LEU A 36 -0.61 -0.64 16.32
CA LEU A 36 -0.07 -1.38 15.19
C LEU A 36 1.45 -1.47 15.28
N THR A 37 2.00 -2.65 14.99
CA THR A 37 3.45 -2.80 14.76
C THR A 37 3.82 -2.25 13.39
N SER A 38 5.09 -1.87 13.22
CA SER A 38 5.61 -1.55 11.89
C SER A 38 5.36 -2.72 10.92
N PRO A 39 4.78 -2.46 9.74
CA PRO A 39 4.58 -3.49 8.74
C PRO A 39 5.92 -4.05 8.28
N SER A 40 5.91 -5.29 7.80
CA SER A 40 7.09 -5.91 7.21
C SER A 40 6.73 -6.49 5.85
N PRO A 41 7.70 -6.77 4.96
CA PRO A 41 7.38 -7.37 3.68
C PRO A 41 6.54 -8.64 3.79
N SER A 42 6.69 -9.45 4.85
CA SER A 42 5.93 -10.69 5.02
C SER A 42 4.61 -10.56 5.78
N ARG A 43 4.29 -9.37 6.32
CA ARG A 43 3.04 -9.17 7.08
C ARG A 43 2.54 -7.73 7.00
N VAL A 44 1.24 -7.59 6.81
CA VAL A 44 0.53 -6.30 6.87
C VAL A 44 -0.69 -6.43 7.76
N VAL A 45 -1.12 -5.34 8.39
CA VAL A 45 -2.36 -5.29 9.17
C VAL A 45 -3.38 -4.47 8.41
N ILE A 46 -4.55 -5.05 8.20
CA ILE A 46 -5.69 -4.38 7.58
C ILE A 46 -6.65 -3.90 8.66
N CYS A 47 -6.83 -2.58 8.73
CA CYS A 47 -7.82 -1.93 9.58
C CYS A 47 -9.21 -1.95 8.93
N HIS A 48 -10.25 -2.23 9.70
CA HIS A 48 -11.65 -2.17 9.27
C HIS A 48 -12.59 -1.81 10.43
N GLY A 49 -13.81 -1.38 10.10
CA GLY A 49 -14.84 -1.00 11.06
C GLY A 49 -14.77 0.44 11.57
N PHE A 50 -14.05 1.32 10.88
CA PHE A 50 -13.68 2.69 11.21
C PHE A 50 -12.77 2.83 12.44
N GLY A 51 -11.78 3.72 12.34
CA GLY A 51 -10.86 4.04 13.44
C GLY A 51 -9.93 2.88 13.81
N CYS A 52 -9.66 1.98 12.88
CA CYS A 52 -8.93 0.74 13.09
C CYS A 52 -9.48 -0.09 14.27
N LEU A 53 -10.81 -0.10 14.43
CA LEU A 53 -11.47 -0.84 15.51
C LEU A 53 -11.14 -2.33 15.42
N PHE A 54 -11.20 -2.89 14.20
CA PHE A 54 -10.78 -4.25 13.93
C PHE A 54 -9.48 -4.25 13.13
N ARG A 55 -8.63 -5.22 13.47
CA ARG A 55 -7.30 -5.42 12.88
C ARG A 55 -7.21 -6.86 12.41
N THR A 56 -6.93 -7.06 11.14
CA THR A 56 -6.68 -8.38 10.57
C THR A 56 -5.25 -8.42 10.07
N GLU A 57 -4.41 -9.26 10.68
CA GLU A 57 -3.06 -9.50 10.18
C GLU A 57 -3.12 -10.44 8.97
N ILE A 58 -2.44 -10.04 7.91
CA ILE A 58 -2.32 -10.79 6.66
C ILE A 58 -0.86 -11.15 6.46
N ALA A 59 -0.57 -12.45 6.48
CA ALA A 59 0.72 -12.97 6.05
C ALA A 59 0.81 -12.93 4.52
N LEU A 60 1.89 -12.34 4.00
CA LEU A 60 2.20 -12.30 2.58
C LEU A 60 3.20 -13.40 2.25
N THR A 61 2.80 -14.26 1.31
CA THR A 61 3.62 -15.36 0.82
C THR A 61 4.58 -14.90 -0.27
N SER A 62 5.58 -15.73 -0.58
CA SER A 62 6.42 -15.53 -1.75
C SER A 62 5.60 -15.50 -3.05
N GLY A 63 4.51 -16.26 -3.13
CA GLY A 63 3.58 -16.25 -4.25
C GLY A 63 2.84 -14.93 -4.39
N ASP A 64 2.38 -14.36 -3.28
CA ASP A 64 1.75 -13.03 -3.27
C ASP A 64 2.73 -11.96 -3.78
N HIS A 65 4.00 -12.02 -3.35
CA HIS A 65 5.04 -11.11 -3.81
C HIS A 65 5.34 -11.27 -5.30
N ALA A 66 5.48 -12.52 -5.77
CA ALA A 66 5.75 -12.81 -7.17
C ALA A 66 4.62 -12.30 -8.07
N GLN A 67 3.37 -12.46 -7.64
CA GLN A 67 2.21 -12.00 -8.37
C GLN A 67 2.16 -10.47 -8.47
N MET A 68 2.39 -9.75 -7.37
CA MET A 68 2.47 -8.29 -7.39
C MET A 68 3.64 -7.80 -8.25
N ALA A 69 4.81 -8.43 -8.13
CA ALA A 69 6.00 -8.09 -8.93
C ALA A 69 5.74 -8.30 -10.43
N ALA A 70 5.07 -9.39 -10.82
CA ALA A 70 4.72 -9.65 -12.21
C ALA A 70 3.74 -8.60 -12.78
N ILE A 71 2.75 -8.17 -11.99
CA ILE A 71 1.83 -7.10 -12.40
C ILE A 71 2.61 -5.79 -12.58
N MET A 72 3.47 -5.43 -11.63
CA MET A 72 4.29 -4.21 -11.71
C MET A 72 5.26 -4.24 -12.90
N ALA A 73 5.90 -5.37 -13.17
CA ALA A 73 6.81 -5.55 -14.31
C ALA A 73 6.13 -5.29 -15.66
N SER A 74 4.82 -5.58 -15.78
CA SER A 74 4.04 -5.27 -16.98
C SER A 74 3.88 -3.76 -17.26
N GLY A 75 4.18 -2.90 -16.29
CA GLY A 75 4.06 -1.44 -16.37
C GLY A 75 5.36 -0.71 -16.71
N SER A 76 6.49 -1.40 -16.94
CA SER A 76 7.82 -0.78 -17.04
C SER A 76 8.06 0.10 -18.28
N ALA A 77 7.16 0.07 -19.26
CA ALA A 77 7.34 0.75 -20.54
C ALA A 77 7.18 2.28 -20.47
N SER A 78 6.38 2.81 -19.53
CA SER A 78 6.12 4.25 -19.41
C SER A 78 5.51 4.62 -18.05
N PRO A 79 5.57 5.90 -17.62
CA PRO A 79 4.91 6.33 -16.39
C PRO A 79 3.39 6.09 -16.38
N GLN A 80 2.74 6.15 -17.54
CA GLN A 80 1.32 5.83 -17.68
C GLN A 80 1.07 4.34 -17.47
N ALA A 81 1.94 3.48 -18.04
CA ALA A 81 1.86 2.04 -17.87
C ALA A 81 2.14 1.62 -16.41
N GLU A 82 3.08 2.30 -15.75
CA GLU A 82 3.39 2.11 -14.33
C GLU A 82 2.17 2.43 -13.45
N ARG A 83 1.54 3.60 -13.62
CA ARG A 83 0.32 3.95 -12.88
C ARG A 83 -0.82 2.96 -13.11
N ALA A 84 -0.97 2.47 -14.35
CA ALA A 84 -1.95 1.44 -14.65
C ALA A 84 -1.60 0.10 -13.98
N ALA A 85 -0.32 -0.25 -13.86
CA ALA A 85 0.13 -1.44 -13.14
C ALA A 85 -0.09 -1.33 -11.63
N ILE A 86 0.15 -0.16 -11.03
CA ILE A 86 -0.18 0.12 -9.62
C ILE A 86 -1.66 -0.17 -9.35
N GLY A 87 -2.57 0.39 -10.16
CA GLY A 87 -4.01 0.13 -10.00
C GLY A 87 -4.40 -1.33 -10.18
N ARG A 88 -3.72 -2.08 -11.08
CA ARG A 88 -3.93 -3.53 -11.22
C ARG A 88 -3.42 -4.31 -10.00
N THR A 89 -2.29 -3.89 -9.43
CA THR A 89 -1.70 -4.49 -8.23
C THR A 89 -2.62 -4.30 -7.03
N GLU A 90 -3.12 -3.08 -6.81
CA GLU A 90 -4.09 -2.78 -5.75
C GLU A 90 -5.38 -3.60 -5.93
N ALA A 91 -5.94 -3.65 -7.13
CA ALA A 91 -7.15 -4.44 -7.40
C ALA A 91 -6.92 -5.94 -7.18
N TRP A 92 -5.73 -6.47 -7.50
CA TRP A 92 -5.38 -7.85 -7.18
C TRP A 92 -5.25 -8.07 -5.68
N PHE A 93 -4.58 -7.15 -4.98
CA PHE A 93 -4.38 -7.23 -3.54
C PHE A 93 -5.73 -7.22 -2.80
N GLU A 94 -6.65 -6.33 -3.17
CA GLU A 94 -7.98 -6.27 -2.58
C GLU A 94 -8.75 -7.58 -2.80
N ARG A 95 -8.73 -8.16 -4.00
CA ARG A 95 -9.35 -9.49 -4.25
C ARG A 95 -8.74 -10.60 -3.38
N ARG A 96 -7.46 -10.48 -3.03
CA ARG A 96 -6.74 -11.44 -2.21
C ARG A 96 -7.06 -11.31 -0.71
N ILE A 97 -7.33 -10.09 -0.22
CA ILE A 97 -7.52 -9.84 1.22
C ILE A 97 -8.98 -9.65 1.64
N ALA A 98 -9.84 -9.11 0.76
CA ALA A 98 -11.21 -8.74 1.11
C ALA A 98 -12.06 -9.90 1.65
N PRO A 99 -11.93 -11.16 1.14
CA PRO A 99 -12.64 -12.30 1.73
C PRO A 99 -12.20 -12.64 3.16
N ILE A 100 -10.97 -12.31 3.54
CA ILE A 100 -10.40 -12.58 4.87
C ILE A 100 -10.87 -11.53 5.88
N THR A 101 -10.94 -10.28 5.44
CA THR A 101 -11.38 -9.15 6.27
C THR A 101 -12.90 -9.01 6.32
N GLY A 102 -13.62 -9.62 5.38
CA GLY A 102 -15.07 -9.46 5.21
C GLY A 102 -15.46 -8.19 4.45
N THR A 103 -14.51 -7.53 3.79
CA THR A 103 -14.69 -6.23 3.11
C THR A 103 -15.00 -6.36 1.61
N THR A 104 -15.41 -7.55 1.15
CA THR A 104 -15.69 -7.82 -0.28
C THR A 104 -16.81 -6.96 -0.84
N MET A 105 -17.73 -6.48 0.01
CA MET A 105 -18.88 -5.70 -0.41
C MET A 105 -18.66 -4.23 -0.10
N ARG A 106 -18.86 -3.38 -1.11
CA ARG A 106 -18.94 -1.94 -0.90
C ARG A 106 -20.18 -1.60 -0.07
N VAL A 107 -20.01 -0.82 0.98
CA VAL A 107 -21.12 -0.11 1.62
C VAL A 107 -21.11 1.33 1.12
N ALA A 108 -22.17 1.71 0.42
CA ALA A 108 -22.32 3.07 -0.08
C ALA A 108 -22.51 4.06 1.07
N ARG A 109 -21.95 5.28 0.94
CA ARG A 109 -22.02 6.34 1.97
C ARG A 109 -21.52 5.87 3.33
N ALA A 110 -20.40 5.15 3.32
CA ALA A 110 -19.67 4.73 4.52
C ALA A 110 -19.27 5.96 5.37
N GLY A 111 -19.65 6.01 6.65
CA GLY A 111 -19.15 7.04 7.55
C GLY A 111 -19.42 6.72 9.02
N ALA A 112 -18.39 6.89 9.87
CA ALA A 112 -18.52 6.69 11.31
C ALA A 112 -19.58 7.61 11.93
N LEU A 113 -19.67 8.86 11.44
CA LEU A 113 -20.59 9.89 11.94
C LEU A 113 -22.05 9.68 11.53
N ILE A 114 -22.33 8.72 10.64
CA ILE A 114 -23.70 8.39 10.20
C ILE A 114 -24.13 6.99 10.64
N GLY A 115 -23.56 6.50 11.75
CA GLY A 115 -24.01 5.27 12.41
C GLY A 115 -23.44 3.98 11.84
N LEU A 116 -22.40 4.04 10.99
CA LEU A 116 -21.72 2.84 10.46
C LEU A 116 -20.42 2.49 11.20
N ALA A 117 -20.10 3.22 12.28
CA ALA A 117 -18.99 2.86 13.15
C ALA A 117 -19.14 1.41 13.66
N GLY A 118 -18.06 0.64 13.61
CA GLY A 118 -18.06 -0.77 14.00
C GLY A 118 -18.63 -1.74 12.97
N ASN A 119 -19.00 -1.29 11.76
CA ASN A 119 -19.35 -2.20 10.69
C ASN A 119 -18.11 -2.94 10.16
N ARG A 120 -17.94 -4.20 10.58
CA ARG A 120 -16.81 -5.07 10.21
C ARG A 120 -16.63 -5.27 8.70
N GLY A 121 -17.70 -5.11 7.90
CA GLY A 121 -17.62 -5.21 6.44
C GLY A 121 -16.99 -3.98 5.77
N GLN A 122 -16.60 -2.95 6.53
CA GLN A 122 -16.08 -1.70 6.00
C GLN A 122 -14.58 -1.61 6.12
N PHE A 123 -13.90 -1.54 4.97
CA PHE A 123 -12.48 -1.22 4.92
C PHE A 123 -12.23 0.23 5.38
N ASP A 124 -11.18 0.44 6.17
CA ASP A 124 -10.82 1.77 6.64
C ASP A 124 -9.97 2.51 5.63
N CYS A 125 -10.49 3.59 5.06
CA CYS A 125 -9.68 4.52 4.29
C CYS A 125 -8.75 5.29 5.25
N ILE A 126 -7.48 4.90 5.27
CA ILE A 126 -6.42 5.62 5.99
C ILE A 126 -5.73 6.51 4.97
N ASP A 127 -6.20 7.75 4.88
CA ASP A 127 -5.54 8.77 4.10
C ASP A 127 -4.71 9.66 5.05
N THR A 128 -3.39 9.50 4.99
CA THR A 128 -2.45 10.37 5.73
C THR A 128 -2.07 11.61 4.92
N THR A 129 -2.61 11.79 3.71
CA THR A 129 -2.41 13.02 2.95
C THR A 129 -3.34 14.11 3.49
N ASN A 130 -2.90 14.78 4.54
CA ASN A 130 -3.45 16.10 4.87
C ASN A 130 -2.73 17.10 3.96
N ASN A 131 -3.23 17.28 2.74
CA ASN A 131 -2.68 18.21 1.76
C ASN A 131 -3.04 19.66 2.04
#